data_AF-A0A8S3DBH4-F1
#
_entry.id   AF-A0A8S3DBH4-F1
#
_cell.length_a   1.000
_cell.length_b   1.000
_cell.length_c   1.000
_cell.angle_alpha   90.00
_cell.angle_beta   90.00
_cell.angle_gamma   90.00
#
_symmetry.space_group_name_H-M   'P 1'
#
loop_
_entity.id
_entity.type
_entity.pdbx_description
1 polymer ?
#
loop_
_entity_poly.entity_id
_entity_poly.type
_entity_poly.pdbx_seq_one_letter_code
_entity_poly.pdbx_strand_id
1 'polypeptide(L)' 'PEYEGKKFQNVAKEGFELDKSDVKKEEQKKRLEKTYEPLLTWLKDKLSDKISDAKVSDRLVQTPMALIASQWGYDGNMER' A
#
# COMPACT_ATOMS: atom_id res chain seq x y z
N PRO A 1 13.75 7.04 15.75
CA PRO A 1 15.13 6.52 15.70
C PRO A 1 15.62 6.61 14.25
N GLU A 2 16.76 7.24 14.05
CA GLU A 2 17.34 7.53 12.74
C GLU A 2 18.75 6.95 12.72
N TYR A 3 19.20 6.47 11.57
CA TYR A 3 20.58 6.04 11.38
C TYR A 3 21.18 6.87 10.26
N GLU A 4 22.29 7.55 10.53
CA GLU A 4 22.96 8.46 9.58
C GLU A 4 22.01 9.50 8.96
N GLY A 5 21.08 10.05 9.77
CA GLY A 5 20.10 11.04 9.32
C GLY A 5 18.96 10.47 8.45
N LYS A 6 18.90 9.15 8.27
CA LYS A 6 17.79 8.47 7.57
C LYS A 6 16.83 7.86 8.58
N LYS A 7 15.53 8.17 8.42
CA LYS A 7 14.46 7.53 9.17
C LYS A 7 14.25 6.11 8.66
N PHE A 8 14.11 5.17 9.59
CA PHE A 8 13.69 3.81 9.24
C PHE A 8 12.21 3.82 8.87
N GLN A 9 11.89 3.10 7.80
CA GLN A 9 10.52 2.91 7.34
C GLN A 9 10.25 1.44 7.11
N ASN A 10 9.15 0.95 7.68
CA ASN A 10 8.74 -0.44 7.49
C ASN A 10 7.94 -0.56 6.18
N VAL A 11 8.41 -1.42 5.28
CA VAL A 11 7.78 -1.70 3.97
C VAL A 11 6.42 -2.40 4.12
N ALA A 12 6.16 -3.06 5.26
CA ALA A 12 4.89 -3.72 5.58
C ALA A 12 3.84 -2.75 6.17
N LYS A 13 4.22 -1.52 6.50
CA LYS A 13 3.31 -0.49 7.02
C LYS A 13 2.82 0.46 5.94
N GLU A 14 1.71 1.12 6.23
CA GLU A 14 1.27 2.30 5.49
C GLU A 14 2.28 3.46 5.59
N GLY A 15 2.29 4.29 4.56
CA GLY A 15 3.13 5.48 4.47
C GLY A 15 4.47 5.26 3.76
N PHE A 16 4.80 4.04 3.34
CA PHE A 16 5.98 3.76 2.53
C PHE A 16 5.93 4.53 1.20
N GLU A 17 6.88 5.44 1.00
CA GLU A 17 7.01 6.21 -0.23
C GLU A 17 8.27 5.74 -0.97
N LEU A 18 8.06 5.06 -2.09
CA LEU A 18 9.10 4.90 -3.10
C LEU A 18 9.25 6.25 -3.81
N ASP A 19 10.47 6.75 -3.80
CA ASP A 19 10.92 8.03 -4.36
C ASP A 19 10.03 8.56 -5.52
N LYS A 20 9.38 9.71 -5.31
CA LYS A 20 8.38 10.34 -6.20
C LYS A 20 8.95 10.88 -7.51
N SER A 21 10.25 10.72 -7.76
CA SER A 21 10.93 11.30 -8.94
C SER A 21 10.47 10.72 -10.27
N ASP A 22 9.71 9.62 -10.25
CA ASP A 22 9.22 8.92 -11.44
C ASP A 22 7.79 9.37 -11.78
N VAL A 23 7.65 10.57 -12.35
CA VAL A 23 6.35 11.18 -12.74
C VAL A 23 5.49 10.22 -13.57
N LYS A 24 6.12 9.36 -14.39
CA LYS A 24 5.44 8.33 -15.19
C LYS A 24 4.72 7.30 -14.33
N LYS A 25 5.27 6.91 -13.18
CA LYS A 25 4.64 5.95 -12.26
C LYS A 25 3.43 6.55 -11.56
N GLU A 26 3.47 7.83 -11.23
CA GLU A 26 2.33 8.51 -10.60
C GLU A 26 1.14 8.64 -11.57
N GLU A 27 1.40 8.99 -12.83
CA GLU A 27 0.36 9.06 -13.88
C GLU A 27 -0.22 7.67 -14.19
N GLN A 28 0.62 6.64 -14.28
CA GLN A 28 0.18 5.26 -14.44
C GLN A 28 -0.67 4.81 -13.26
N LYS A 29 -0.28 5.12 -12.02
CA LYS A 29 -1.06 4.80 -10.82
C LYS A 29 -2.44 5.44 -10.86
N LYS A 30 -2.54 6.74 -11.16
CA LYS A 30 -3.84 7.43 -11.29
C LYS A 30 -4.73 6.81 -12.38
N ARG A 31 -4.14 6.39 -13.50
CA ARG A 31 -4.87 5.71 -14.58
C ARG A 31 -5.37 4.32 -14.14
N LEU A 32 -4.51 3.56 -13.44
CA LEU A 32 -4.86 2.26 -12.89
C LEU A 32 -5.95 2.39 -11.82
N GLU A 33 -5.84 3.37 -10.92
CA GLU A 33 -6.86 3.65 -9.89
C GLU A 33 -8.24 3.90 -10.52
N LYS A 34 -8.32 4.70 -11.57
CA LYS A 34 -9.58 4.90 -12.32
C LYS A 34 -10.08 3.64 -13.02
N THR A 35 -9.17 2.85 -13.60
CA THR A 35 -9.53 1.62 -14.33
C THR A 35 -10.04 0.54 -13.38
N TYR A 36 -9.45 0.45 -12.19
CA TYR A 36 -9.75 -0.57 -11.18
C TYR A 36 -10.72 -0.09 -10.10
N GLU A 37 -11.20 1.16 -10.15
CA GLU A 37 -12.23 1.70 -9.24
C GLU A 37 -13.44 0.76 -9.00
N PRO A 38 -14.06 0.15 -10.03
CA PRO A 38 -15.16 -0.78 -9.80
C PRO A 38 -14.71 -2.05 -9.05
N LEU A 39 -13.49 -2.53 -9.31
CA LEU A 39 -12.93 -3.70 -8.64
C LEU A 39 -12.56 -3.40 -7.18
N LEU A 40 -12.00 -2.21 -6.91
CA LEU A 40 -11.73 -1.74 -5.55
C LEU A 40 -13.02 -1.58 -4.76
N THR A 41 -14.08 -1.07 -5.38
CA THR A 41 -15.40 -0.93 -4.75
C THR A 41 -16.01 -2.28 -4.42
N TRP A 42 -15.94 -3.23 -5.36
CA TRP A 42 -16.40 -4.60 -5.13
C TRP A 42 -15.62 -5.31 -4.03
N LEU A 43 -14.29 -5.13 -3.98
CA LEU A 43 -13.46 -5.66 -2.90
C LEU A 43 -13.84 -5.06 -1.54
N LYS A 44 -14.05 -3.75 -1.47
CA LYS A 44 -14.49 -3.08 -0.24
C LYS A 44 -15.86 -3.58 0.22
N ASP A 45 -16.81 -3.78 -0.70
CA ASP A 45 -18.14 -4.31 -0.36
C ASP A 45 -18.05 -5.74 0.21
N LYS A 46 -17.35 -6.63 -0.51
CA LYS A 46 -17.23 -8.05 -0.13
C LYS A 46 -16.37 -8.32 1.09
N LEU A 47 -15.37 -7.48 1.35
CA LEU A 47 -14.41 -7.67 2.43
C LEU A 47 -14.51 -6.56 3.49
N SER A 48 -15.61 -5.81 3.53
CA SER A 48 -15.82 -4.68 4.45
C SER A 48 -15.56 -5.03 5.92
N ASP A 49 -15.91 -6.24 6.36
CA ASP A 49 -15.65 -6.71 7.72
C ASP A 49 -14.18 -7.09 8.00
N LYS A 50 -13.34 -7.20 6.96
CA LYS A 50 -11.97 -7.74 7.05
C LYS A 50 -10.87 -6.78 6.63
N ILE A 51 -11.17 -5.80 5.78
CA ILE A 51 -10.18 -4.83 5.29
C ILE A 51 -10.62 -3.41 5.63
N SER A 52 -9.66 -2.58 6.05
CA SER A 52 -9.94 -1.16 6.29
C SER A 52 -10.10 -0.38 5.00
N ASP A 53 -9.26 -0.68 3.99
CA ASP A 53 -9.31 -0.04 2.68
C ASP A 53 -8.66 -0.90 1.59
N ALA A 54 -9.05 -0.68 0.33
CA ALA A 54 -8.45 -1.31 -0.84
C ALA A 54 -7.96 -0.21 -1.80
N LYS A 55 -6.67 -0.27 -2.15
CA LYS A 55 -5.99 0.69 -3.04
C LYS A 55 -5.11 -0.04 -4.03
N VAL A 56 -4.81 0.62 -5.16
CA VAL A 56 -3.80 0.12 -6.11
C VAL A 56 -2.41 0.29 -5.47
N SER A 57 -1.66 -0.80 -5.43
CA SER A 57 -0.32 -0.82 -4.86
C SER A 57 0.73 -0.37 -5.89
N ASP A 58 1.69 0.43 -5.44
CA ASP A 58 2.88 0.86 -6.19
C ASP A 58 4.13 0.00 -5.88
N ARG A 59 4.03 -0.90 -4.90
CA ARG A 59 5.17 -1.69 -4.39
C ARG A 59 5.27 -3.12 -4.91
N LEU A 60 4.24 -3.60 -5.61
CA LEU A 60 4.15 -4.99 -6.08
C LEU A 60 4.60 -5.11 -7.53
N VAL A 61 5.38 -6.15 -7.83
CA VAL A 61 5.89 -6.42 -9.20
C VAL A 61 5.33 -7.73 -9.74
N GLN A 62 5.50 -8.84 -9.01
CA GLN A 62 5.05 -10.18 -9.43
C GLN A 62 3.91 -10.73 -8.58
N THR A 63 3.74 -10.21 -7.36
CA THR A 63 2.72 -10.66 -6.43
C THR A 63 1.38 -9.98 -6.72
N PRO A 64 0.26 -10.73 -6.70
CA PRO A 64 -1.04 -10.20 -7.10
C PRO A 64 -1.63 -9.21 -6.08
N MET A 65 -1.45 -9.47 -4.78
CA MET A 65 -1.98 -8.65 -3.67
C MET A 65 -1.10 -8.79 -2.42
N ALA A 66 -1.16 -7.80 -1.52
CA ALA A 66 -0.51 -7.84 -0.22
C ALA A 66 -1.37 -7.13 0.84
N LEU A 67 -1.34 -7.64 2.07
CA LEU A 67 -1.94 -6.99 3.24
C LEU A 67 -0.92 -6.07 3.90
N ILE A 68 -1.38 -4.88 4.27
CA ILE A 68 -0.53 -3.80 4.77
C ILE A 68 -1.10 -3.39 6.12
N ALA A 69 -0.23 -3.34 7.13
CA ALA A 69 -0.61 -2.87 8.45
C ALA A 69 -0.68 -1.34 8.45
N SER A 70 -1.53 -0.78 9.30
CA SER A 70 -1.57 0.67 9.49
C SER A 70 -0.23 1.19 10.01
N GLN A 71 0.07 2.47 9.77
CA GLN A 71 1.36 3.08 10.12
C GLN A 71 1.77 2.89 11.59
N TRP A 72 0.78 2.79 12.49
CA TRP A 72 0.97 2.57 13.92
C TRP A 72 0.47 1.20 14.40
N GLY A 73 -0.07 0.38 13.50
CA GLY A 73 -0.57 -0.95 13.81
C GLY A 73 0.54 -1.97 14.00
N TYR A 74 0.15 -3.16 14.47
CA TYR A 74 1.02 -4.33 14.51
C TYR A 74 1.21 -4.87 13.10
N ASP A 75 2.47 -5.08 12.71
CA ASP A 75 2.80 -5.81 11.49
C ASP A 75 2.61 -7.31 11.72
N GLY A 76 2.48 -8.09 10.65
CA GLY A 76 2.34 -9.56 10.77
C GLY A 76 3.52 -10.26 11.47
N ASN A 77 4.69 -9.63 11.58
CA ASN A 77 5.79 -10.13 12.42
C ASN A 77 5.63 -9.78 13.90
N MET A 78 4.96 -8.67 14.23
CA MET A 78 4.69 -8.28 15.62
C MET A 78 3.46 -9.00 16.20
N GLU A 79 2.54 -9.48 15.35
CA GLU A 79 1.37 -10.27 15.78
C GLU A 79 1.69 -11.74 16.09
N ARG A 80 2.91 -12.21 15.80
CA ARG A 80 3.36 -13.60 16.05
C ARG A 80 3.76 -13.87 17.48
#